data_AF-A0A9D2HHS1-F1
#
_entry.id   AF-A0A9D2HHS1-F1
#
_cell.length_a   1.000
_cell.length_b   1.000
_cell.length_c   1.000
_cell.angle_alpha   90.00
_cell.angle_beta   90.00
_cell.angle_gamma   90.00
#
_symmetry.space_group_name_H-M   'P 1'
#
loop_
_entity.id
_entity.type
_entity.pdbx_description
1 polymer ?
#
loop_
_entity_poly.entity_id
_entity_poly.type
_entity_poly.pdbx_seq_one_letter_code
_entity_poly.pdbx_strand_id
1 'polypeptide(L)' 'MRREVGEGKIMGHCKVIEDMLDEVRYNAKCEMALNMLKITNLSFADIAEVTELTVDEVEKISKDVNKEKIYI' A
#
# COMPACT_ATOMS: atom_id res chain seq x y z
N MET A 1 -15.80 35.23 -31.36
CA MET A 1 -15.82 34.81 -29.94
C MET A 1 -15.73 33.29 -29.89
N ARG A 2 -14.56 32.73 -29.53
CA ARG A 2 -14.40 31.29 -29.26
C ARG A 2 -14.78 31.06 -27.79
N ARG A 3 -15.63 30.07 -27.54
CA ARG A 3 -16.06 29.69 -26.19
C ARG A 3 -14.89 28.99 -25.49
N GLU A 4 -14.48 29.53 -24.36
CA GLU A 4 -13.55 28.89 -23.43
C GLU A 4 -14.27 27.68 -22.82
N VAL A 5 -13.76 26.48 -23.10
CA VAL A 5 -14.25 25.24 -22.50
C VAL A 5 -13.66 25.18 -21.10
N GLY A 6 -14.51 25.33 -20.08
CA GLY A 6 -14.10 25.36 -18.67
C GLY A 6 -13.29 24.12 -18.26
N GLU A 7 -12.04 24.36 -17.89
CA GLU A 7 -11.04 23.38 -17.45
C GLU A 7 -11.31 22.81 -16.03
N GLY A 8 -12.41 23.19 -15.38
CA GLY A 8 -12.66 22.86 -13.97
C GLY A 8 -13.27 21.48 -13.69
N LYS A 9 -13.74 20.73 -14.71
CA LYS A 9 -14.53 19.50 -14.49
C LYS A 9 -13.77 18.18 -14.75
N ILE A 10 -12.62 18.24 -15.42
CA ILE A 10 -11.82 17.04 -15.77
C ILE A 10 -10.83 16.68 -14.64
N MET A 11 -10.41 17.66 -13.83
CA MET A 11 -9.41 17.50 -12.77
C MET A 11 -9.85 16.58 -11.61
N GLY A 12 -11.15 16.47 -11.34
CA GLY A 12 -11.68 15.65 -10.24
C GLY A 12 -11.64 14.14 -10.50
N HIS A 13 -11.82 13.71 -11.76
CA HIS A 13 -11.78 12.29 -12.13
C HIS A 13 -10.36 11.73 -12.10
N CYS A 14 -9.36 12.54 -12.47
CA CYS A 14 -7.96 12.13 -12.41
C CYS A 14 -7.50 11.87 -10.98
N LYS A 15 -7.92 12.72 -10.01
CA LYS A 15 -7.52 12.56 -8.61
C LYS A 15 -8.00 11.24 -7.98
N VAL A 16 -9.24 10.84 -8.24
CA VAL A 16 -9.77 9.57 -7.71
C VAL A 16 -8.99 8.38 -8.28
N ILE A 17 -8.61 8.42 -9.56
CA ILE A 17 -7.81 7.36 -10.18
C ILE A 17 -6.40 7.34 -9.59
N GLU A 18 -5.79 8.51 -9.36
CA GLU A 18 -4.49 8.62 -8.70
C GLU A 18 -4.52 8.06 -7.26
N ASP A 19 -5.53 8.45 -6.47
CA ASP A 19 -5.72 7.94 -5.11
C ASP A 19 -5.87 6.41 -5.10
N MET A 20 -6.65 5.85 -6.04
CA MET A 20 -6.80 4.39 -6.18
C MET A 20 -5.50 3.70 -6.59
N LEU A 21 -4.69 4.32 -7.46
CA LEU A 21 -3.40 3.77 -7.87
C LEU A 21 -2.41 3.75 -6.71
N ASP A 22 -2.42 4.78 -5.85
CA ASP A 22 -1.57 4.82 -4.66
C ASP A 22 -2.01 3.78 -3.62
N GLU A 23 -3.30 3.55 -3.43
CA GLU A 23 -3.80 2.43 -2.61
C GLU A 23 -3.36 1.07 -3.15
N VAL A 24 -3.44 0.84 -4.46
CA VAL A 24 -3.00 -0.42 -5.09
C VAL A 24 -1.49 -0.62 -4.88
N ARG A 25 -0.68 0.43 -5.05
CA ARG A 25 0.76 0.38 -4.80
C ARG A 25 1.06 0.07 -3.34
N TYR A 26 0.35 0.70 -2.42
CA TYR A 26 0.49 0.45 -0.99
C TYR A 26 0.16 -1.01 -0.63
N ASN A 27 -0.94 -1.55 -1.15
CA ASN A 27 -1.32 -2.94 -0.92
C ASN A 27 -0.28 -3.92 -1.46
N ALA A 28 0.29 -3.65 -2.64
CA ALA A 28 1.37 -4.49 -3.19
C ALA A 28 2.61 -4.51 -2.26
N LYS A 29 2.98 -3.36 -1.70
CA LYS A 29 4.08 -3.27 -0.71
C LYS A 29 3.75 -4.09 0.55
N CYS A 30 2.51 -4.01 1.04
CA CYS A 30 2.06 -4.79 2.20
C CYS A 30 2.11 -6.30 1.95
N GLU A 31 1.68 -6.76 0.77
CA GLU A 31 1.75 -8.19 0.39
C GLU A 31 3.20 -8.68 0.28
N MET A 32 4.11 -7.85 -0.27
CA MET A 32 5.54 -8.17 -0.31
C MET A 32 6.12 -8.30 1.10
N ALA A 33 5.83 -7.35 1.99
CA ALA A 33 6.28 -7.39 3.38
C ALA A 33 5.74 -8.64 4.10
N LEU A 34 4.46 -8.97 3.90
CA LEU A 34 3.83 -10.18 4.44
C LEU A 34 4.54 -11.45 3.98
N ASN A 35 4.86 -11.55 2.69
CA ASN A 35 5.58 -12.70 2.15
C ASN A 35 7.00 -12.79 2.71
N MET A 36 7.72 -11.67 2.82
CA MET A 36 9.06 -11.62 3.42
C MET A 36 9.04 -12.06 4.89
N LEU A 37 8.05 -11.62 5.68
CA LEU A 37 7.85 -12.05 7.06
C LEU A 37 7.60 -13.56 7.18
N LYS A 38 6.99 -14.19 6.17
CA LYS A 38 6.70 -15.63 6.15
C LYS A 38 7.88 -16.48 5.69
N ILE A 39 8.70 -15.99 4.76
CA ILE A 39 9.73 -16.80 4.06
C ILE A 39 11.17 -16.48 4.48
N THR A 40 11.40 -15.35 5.15
CA THR A 40 12.75 -14.91 5.56
C THR A 40 12.83 -14.73 7.07
N ASN A 41 14.06 -14.67 7.59
CA ASN A 41 14.36 -14.25 8.97
C ASN A 41 14.93 -12.82 9.01
N LEU A 42 14.54 -11.97 8.05
CA LEU A 42 14.98 -10.57 8.02
C LEU A 42 14.40 -9.77 9.19
N SER A 43 15.10 -8.74 9.61
CA SER A 43 14.57 -7.83 10.64
C SER A 43 13.43 -6.98 10.05
N PHE A 44 12.57 -6.43 10.91
CA PHE A 44 11.53 -5.50 10.45
C PHE A 44 12.11 -4.26 9.78
N ALA A 45 13.30 -3.81 10.18
CA ALA A 45 14.00 -2.70 9.54
C ALA A 45 14.40 -3.04 8.10
N ASP A 46 14.98 -4.22 7.87
CA ASP A 46 15.39 -4.65 6.52
C ASP A 46 14.17 -4.83 5.61
N ILE A 47 13.08 -5.40 6.13
CA ILE A 47 11.83 -5.57 5.36
C ILE A 47 11.22 -4.20 5.04
N ALA A 48 11.20 -3.28 6.00
CA ALA A 48 10.72 -1.92 5.79
C ALA A 48 11.52 -1.18 4.71
N GLU A 49 12.85 -1.31 4.73
CA GLU A 49 13.73 -0.73 3.72
C GLU A 49 13.42 -1.28 2.32
N VAL A 50 13.32 -2.61 2.17
CA VAL A 50 13.08 -3.24 0.85
C VAL A 50 11.68 -2.96 0.30
N THR A 51 10.68 -2.88 1.18
CA THR A 51 9.27 -2.68 0.77
C THR A 51 8.88 -1.21 0.72
N GLU A 52 9.79 -0.30 1.08
CA GLU A 52 9.52 1.13 1.23
C GLU A 52 8.31 1.40 2.15
N LEU A 53 8.18 0.61 3.22
CA LEU A 53 7.23 0.80 4.30
C LEU A 53 7.95 1.33 5.53
N THR A 54 7.20 1.80 6.51
CA THR A 54 7.73 2.08 7.84
C THR A 54 7.85 0.79 8.66
N VAL A 55 8.75 0.79 9.65
CA VAL A 55 8.91 -0.34 10.59
C VAL A 55 7.60 -0.63 11.33
N ASP A 56 6.86 0.41 11.72
CA ASP A 56 5.57 0.29 12.41
C ASP A 56 4.50 -0.42 11.55
N GLU A 57 4.49 -0.14 10.24
CA GLU A 57 3.59 -0.80 9.29
C GLU A 57 3.93 -2.29 9.14
N VAL A 58 5.22 -2.61 9.02
CA VAL A 58 5.69 -4.00 8.97
C VAL A 58 5.33 -4.73 10.25
N GLU A 59 5.50 -4.09 11.42
CA GLU A 59 5.09 -4.66 12.70
C GLU A 59 3.57 -4.91 12.75
N LYS A 60 2.76 -3.97 12.26
CA LYS A 60 1.31 -4.13 12.19
C LYS A 60 0.90 -5.29 11.28
N ILE A 61 1.50 -5.40 10.09
CA ILE A 61 1.30 -6.52 9.17
C ILE A 61 1.63 -7.84 9.87
N SER A 62 2.74 -7.90 10.61
CA SER A 62 3.16 -9.11 11.36
C SER A 62 2.11 -9.59 12.37
N LYS A 63 1.39 -8.66 13.01
CA LYS A 63 0.32 -8.95 13.99
C LYS A 63 -0.94 -9.49 13.32
N ASP A 64 -1.24 -9.04 12.11
CA ASP A 64 -2.40 -9.52 11.35
C ASP A 64 -2.19 -10.94 10.79
N VAL A 65 -0.94 -11.36 10.52
CA VAL A 65 -0.60 -12.76 10.15
C VAL A 65 -1.03 -13.78 11.22
N ASN A 66 -0.99 -13.38 12.49
CA ASN A 66 -1.32 -14.28 13.59
C ASN A 66 -2.83 -14.47 13.80
N LYS A 67 -3.69 -13.67 13.16
CA LYS A 67 -5.16 -13.79 13.30
C LYS A 67 -5.76 -14.90 12.42
N GLU A 68 -5.12 -15.26 11.31
CA GLU A 68 -5.61 -16.34 10.42
C GLU A 68 -5.39 -17.76 10.96
N LYS A 69 -4.64 -17.93 12.07
CA LYS A 69 -4.40 -19.25 12.68
C LYS A 69 -5.42 -19.67 13.75
N ILE A 70 -6.43 -18.84 14.07
CA ILE A 70 -7.40 -19.07 15.15
C ILE A 70 -8.79 -19.47 14.61
N TYR A 71 -8.83 -20.18 13.48
CA TYR A 71 -10.04 -20.87 13.02
C TYR A 71 -9.67 -22.32 12.69
N ILE A 72 -9.53 -23.15 13.73
CA ILE A 72 -9.52 -24.62 13.66
C ILE A 72 -10.60 -25.14 14.61
#